data_AF-A0A392P2Q6-F1
#
_entry.id   AF-A0A392P2Q6-F1
#
_cell.length_a   1.000
_cell.length_b   1.000
_cell.length_c   1.000
_cell.angle_alpha   90.00
_cell.angle_beta   90.00
_cell.angle_gamma   90.00
#
_symmetry.space_group_name_H-M   'P 1'
#
loop_
_entity.id
_entity.type
_entity.pdbx_description
1 polymer ?
#
loop_
_entity_poly.entity_id
_entity_poly.type
_entity_poly.pdbx_seq_one_letter_code
_entity_poly.pdbx_strand_id
1 'polypeptide(L)'
;MESPAAPVVRALKKLLSKGSEHLINEVESFSSLVDDLRGYSWRLSWQEAHFLRCLLRLREELVDGVPIIFSVEDAERRHREVKSALFDQTCLDLKGELAKLTEKKREIQSDIKEDIAKLLEKRKILLELKSKQASLGGAIERLLEDLEMVKTCKLNIEGMCYEAEEAAKFL
;
A
#
# COMPACT_ATOMS: atom_id res chain seq x y z
N MET A 1 7.10 77.94 6.70
CA MET A 1 6.71 77.28 5.44
C MET A 1 6.99 75.80 5.60
N GLU A 2 6.03 74.92 5.31
CA GLU A 2 6.27 73.46 5.33
C GLU A 2 7.32 73.08 4.27
N SER A 3 8.17 72.10 4.60
CA SER A 3 9.14 71.54 3.67
C SER A 3 8.42 70.95 2.45
N PRO A 4 8.83 71.26 1.21
CA PRO A 4 8.23 70.65 0.01
C PRO A 4 8.42 69.13 -0.06
N ALA A 5 9.34 68.56 0.72
CA ALA A 5 9.51 67.10 0.85
C ALA A 5 8.53 66.45 1.86
N ALA A 6 7.82 67.24 2.69
CA ALA A 6 6.96 66.73 3.76
C ALA A 6 5.83 65.78 3.29
N PRO A 7 5.18 65.98 2.13
CA PRO A 7 4.20 65.01 1.60
C PRO A 7 4.83 63.66 1.28
N VAL A 8 5.99 63.65 0.61
CA VAL A 8 6.72 62.44 0.23
C VAL A 8 7.22 61.69 1.47
N VAL A 9 7.77 62.42 2.45
CA VAL A 9 8.20 61.83 3.74
C VAL A 9 7.02 61.23 4.50
N ARG A 10 5.84 61.86 4.50
CA ARG A 10 4.63 61.27 5.11
C ARG A 10 4.18 60.00 4.39
N ALA A 11 4.22 59.99 3.06
CA ALA A 11 3.87 58.81 2.27
C ALA A 11 4.82 57.63 2.55
N LEU A 12 6.14 57.88 2.56
CA LEU A 12 7.16 56.89 2.90
C LEU A 12 6.98 56.34 4.31
N LYS A 13 6.79 57.21 5.31
CA LYS A 13 6.52 56.76 6.69
C LYS A 13 5.27 55.90 6.78
N LYS A 14 4.20 56.29 6.08
CA LYS A 14 2.96 55.51 6.02
C LYS A 14 3.19 54.14 5.38
N LEU A 15 3.93 54.07 4.28
CA LEU A 15 4.24 52.80 3.62
C LEU A 15 5.06 51.89 4.53
N LEU A 16 6.14 52.41 5.12
CA LEU A 16 7.01 51.67 6.04
C LEU A 16 6.28 51.19 7.30
N SER A 17 5.28 51.95 7.78
CA SER A 17 4.50 51.56 8.96
C SER A 17 3.61 50.34 8.74
N LYS A 18 3.38 49.92 7.49
CA LYS A 18 2.58 48.74 7.16
C LYS A 18 3.35 47.42 7.26
N GLY A 19 4.67 47.47 7.50
CA GLY A 19 5.51 46.29 7.70
C GLY A 19 6.20 45.78 6.44
N SER A 20 7.08 44.79 6.62
CA SER A 20 7.99 44.27 5.59
C SER A 20 7.28 43.50 4.47
N GLU A 21 6.28 42.68 4.79
CA GLU A 21 5.52 41.94 3.75
C GLU A 21 4.85 42.88 2.76
N HIS A 22 4.22 43.95 3.27
CA HIS A 22 3.59 44.94 2.39
C HIS A 22 4.65 45.71 1.59
N LEU A 23 5.80 46.01 2.20
CA LEU A 23 6.90 46.70 1.53
C LEU A 23 7.52 45.87 0.39
N ILE A 24 7.67 44.55 0.58
CA ILE A 24 8.13 43.60 -0.44
C ILE A 24 7.19 43.61 -1.65
N ASN A 25 5.88 43.62 -1.41
CA ASN A 25 4.86 43.65 -2.45
C ASN A 25 4.74 45.02 -3.16
N GLU A 26 5.17 46.10 -2.50
CA GLU A 26 5.07 47.48 -2.99
C GLU A 26 6.46 48.09 -3.29
N VAL A 27 7.44 47.25 -3.68
CA VAL A 27 8.84 47.69 -3.90
C VAL A 27 8.96 48.78 -4.97
N GLU A 28 8.11 48.73 -5.99
CA GLU A 28 8.04 49.75 -7.06
C GLU A 28 7.49 51.08 -6.54
N SER A 29 6.37 51.03 -5.81
CA SER A 29 5.76 52.20 -5.16
C SER A 29 6.72 52.84 -4.15
N PHE A 30 7.46 52.02 -3.39
CA PHE A 30 8.51 52.45 -2.48
C PHE A 30 9.66 53.13 -3.25
N SER A 31 10.17 52.51 -4.30
CA SER A 31 11.30 53.01 -5.09
C SER A 31 10.98 54.36 -5.73
N SER A 32 9.77 54.51 -6.29
CA SER A 32 9.29 55.78 -6.85
C SER A 32 9.28 56.91 -5.80
N LEU A 33 8.79 56.64 -4.59
CA LEU A 33 8.78 57.64 -3.51
C LEU A 33 10.19 58.00 -3.03
N VAL A 34 11.14 57.06 -3.07
CA VAL A 34 12.55 57.33 -2.76
C VAL A 34 13.19 58.21 -3.84
N ASP A 35 12.86 57.99 -5.12
CA ASP A 35 13.32 58.83 -6.21
C ASP A 35 12.73 60.24 -6.16
N ASP A 36 11.43 60.36 -5.84
CA ASP A 36 10.77 61.66 -5.59
C ASP A 36 11.48 62.42 -4.46
N LEU A 37 11.79 61.75 -3.35
CA LEU A 37 12.50 62.37 -2.22
C LEU A 37 13.94 62.78 -2.60
N ARG A 38 14.62 61.97 -3.41
CA ARG A 38 15.96 62.27 -3.94
C ARG A 38 15.96 63.53 -4.81
N GLY A 39 14.88 63.77 -5.56
CA GLY A 39 14.67 65.00 -6.34
C GLY A 39 14.74 66.28 -5.50
N TYR A 40 14.44 66.19 -4.19
CA TYR A 40 14.51 67.32 -3.25
C TYR A 40 15.84 67.43 -2.47
N SER A 41 16.85 66.62 -2.81
CA SER A 41 18.12 66.49 -2.06
C SER A 41 18.80 67.81 -1.63
N TRP A 42 18.73 68.86 -2.46
CA TRP A 42 19.34 70.18 -2.20
C TRP A 42 18.57 71.05 -1.18
N ARG A 43 17.34 70.66 -0.80
CA ARG A 43 16.48 71.37 0.16
C ARG A 43 16.23 70.60 1.45
N LEU A 44 16.76 69.38 1.56
CA LEU A 44 16.52 68.54 2.72
C LEU A 44 17.24 69.12 3.94
N SER A 45 16.56 69.09 5.08
CA SER A 45 17.23 69.21 6.38
C SER A 45 18.21 68.05 6.59
N TRP A 46 19.12 68.19 7.55
CA TRP A 46 20.07 67.13 7.89
C TRP A 46 19.37 65.81 8.28
N GLN A 47 18.24 65.90 9.00
CA GLN A 47 17.43 64.74 9.39
C GLN A 47 16.78 64.06 8.19
N GLU A 48 16.23 64.82 7.24
CA GLU A 48 15.64 64.29 6.01
C GLU A 48 16.72 63.69 5.08
N ALA A 49 17.90 64.31 5.00
CA ALA A 49 19.03 63.77 4.24
C ALA A 49 19.55 62.46 4.82
N HIS A 50 19.62 62.36 6.16
CA HIS A 50 19.93 61.10 6.85
C HIS A 50 18.87 60.04 6.55
N PHE A 51 17.59 60.39 6.62
CA PHE A 51 16.49 59.50 6.29
C PHE A 51 16.57 58.99 4.83
N LEU A 52 16.82 59.87 3.87
CA LEU A 52 17.03 59.49 2.46
C LEU A 52 18.20 58.51 2.29
N ARG A 53 19.32 58.71 3.01
CA ARG A 53 20.44 57.76 2.95
C ARG A 53 20.03 56.36 3.45
N CYS A 54 19.26 56.27 4.53
CA CYS A 54 18.72 54.99 5.01
C CYS A 54 17.79 54.34 3.97
N LEU A 55 16.92 55.13 3.34
CA LEU A 55 15.98 54.65 2.33
C LEU A 55 16.68 54.14 1.08
N LEU A 56 17.73 54.81 0.61
CA LEU A 56 18.51 54.38 -0.55
C LEU A 56 19.17 53.02 -0.32
N ARG A 57 19.73 52.81 0.88
CA ARG A 57 20.29 51.51 1.27
C ARG A 57 19.21 50.42 1.34
N LEU A 58 18.08 50.72 1.99
CA LEU A 58 16.96 49.79 2.07
C LEU A 58 16.42 49.43 0.68
N ARG A 59 16.36 50.40 -0.24
CA ARG A 59 15.94 50.16 -1.63
C ARG A 59 16.87 49.20 -2.35
N GLU A 60 18.19 49.38 -2.21
CA GLU A 60 19.17 48.48 -2.82
C GLU A 60 18.98 47.04 -2.32
N GLU A 61 18.87 46.87 -1.00
CA GLU A 61 18.61 45.56 -0.38
C GLU A 61 17.27 44.94 -0.82
N LEU A 62 16.21 45.75 -0.98
CA LEU A 62 14.89 45.29 -1.42
C LEU A 62 14.85 44.94 -2.92
N VAL A 63 15.39 45.79 -3.79
CA VAL A 63 15.37 45.56 -5.24
C VAL A 63 16.11 44.27 -5.59
N ASP A 64 17.21 43.97 -4.89
CA ASP A 64 17.96 42.72 -5.07
C ASP A 64 17.27 41.52 -4.38
N GLY A 65 16.69 41.75 -3.19
CA GLY A 65 16.10 40.68 -2.37
C GLY A 65 14.73 40.20 -2.84
N VAL A 66 13.87 41.09 -3.32
CA VAL A 66 12.47 40.77 -3.68
C VAL A 66 12.37 39.71 -4.79
N PRO A 67 13.14 39.79 -5.90
CA PRO A 67 13.13 38.72 -6.91
C PRO A 67 13.54 37.35 -6.35
N ILE A 68 14.48 37.32 -5.41
CA ILE A 68 14.93 36.08 -4.76
C ILE A 68 13.80 35.51 -3.90
N ILE A 69 13.14 36.35 -3.09
CA ILE A 69 12.02 35.93 -2.24
C ILE A 69 10.91 35.30 -3.09
N PHE A 70 10.45 35.97 -4.14
CA PHE A 70 9.41 35.43 -5.02
C PHE A 70 9.83 34.14 -5.72
N SER A 71 11.09 34.05 -6.15
CA SER A 71 11.63 32.84 -6.77
C SER A 71 11.63 31.65 -5.79
N VAL A 72 12.02 31.87 -4.54
CA VAL A 72 12.02 30.85 -3.48
C VAL A 72 10.59 30.42 -3.15
N GLU A 73 9.67 31.36 -2.94
CA GLU A 73 8.26 31.06 -2.65
C GLU A 73 7.60 30.26 -3.78
N ASP A 74 7.91 30.60 -5.03
CA ASP A 74 7.40 29.89 -6.19
C ASP A 74 8.00 28.48 -6.30
N ALA A 75 9.30 28.32 -6.05
CA ALA A 75 9.95 27.02 -5.99
C ALA A 75 9.38 26.14 -4.87
N GLU A 76 9.12 26.70 -3.69
CA GLU A 76 8.49 26.00 -2.58
C GLU A 76 7.04 25.59 -2.90
N ARG A 77 6.28 26.45 -3.59
CA ARG A 77 4.93 26.11 -4.05
C ARG A 77 4.98 24.93 -5.02
N ARG A 78 5.82 25.01 -6.05
CA ARG A 78 6.03 23.92 -7.03
C ARG A 78 6.49 22.63 -6.36
N HIS A 79 7.42 22.71 -5.39
CA HIS A 79 7.87 21.55 -4.64
C HIS A 79 6.72 20.89 -3.86
N ARG A 80 5.87 21.68 -3.19
CA ARG A 80 4.71 21.17 -2.46
C ARG A 80 3.70 20.50 -3.40
N GLU A 81 3.42 21.09 -4.56
CA GLU A 81 2.53 20.52 -5.57
C GLU A 81 3.05 19.19 -6.09
N VAL A 82 4.32 19.12 -6.50
CA VAL A 82 4.96 17.89 -6.98
C VAL A 82 4.96 16.83 -5.89
N LYS A 83 5.30 17.19 -4.65
CA LYS A 83 5.29 16.27 -3.51
C LYS A 83 3.90 15.69 -3.25
N SER A 84 2.85 16.52 -3.32
CA SER A 84 1.47 16.05 -3.17
C SER A 84 1.09 15.10 -4.31
N ALA A 85 1.37 15.47 -5.56
CA ALA A 85 1.05 14.64 -6.71
C ALA A 85 1.77 13.28 -6.69
N LEU A 86 3.05 13.27 -6.29
CA LEU A 86 3.82 12.03 -6.13
C LEU A 86 3.24 11.13 -5.03
N PHE A 87 2.80 11.73 -3.91
CA PHE A 87 2.15 10.98 -2.85
C PHE A 87 0.83 10.36 -3.32
N ASP A 88 -0.01 11.13 -4.00
CA ASP A 88 -1.28 10.66 -4.53
C ASP A 88 -1.09 9.52 -5.54
N GLN A 89 -0.13 9.68 -6.47
CA GLN A 89 0.22 8.64 -7.44
C GLN A 89 0.70 7.36 -6.75
N THR A 90 1.63 7.48 -5.79
CA THR A 90 2.14 6.33 -5.03
C THR A 90 1.02 5.63 -4.27
N CYS A 91 0.07 6.38 -3.73
CA CYS A 91 -1.08 5.82 -3.03
C CYS A 91 -2.00 5.02 -3.98
N LEU A 92 -2.23 5.53 -5.19
CA LEU A 92 -3.00 4.83 -6.22
C LEU A 92 -2.31 3.53 -6.67
N ASP A 93 -1.00 3.59 -6.92
CA ASP A 93 -0.22 2.42 -7.35
C ASP A 93 -0.25 1.31 -6.29
N LEU A 94 -0.02 1.66 -5.02
CA LEU A 94 -0.08 0.72 -3.91
C LEU A 94 -1.49 0.11 -3.72
N LYS A 95 -2.55 0.92 -3.90
CA LYS A 95 -3.94 0.40 -3.88
C LYS A 95 -4.20 -0.58 -5.02
N GLY A 96 -3.67 -0.30 -6.21
CA GLY A 96 -3.76 -1.18 -7.37
C GLY A 96 -3.08 -2.52 -7.13
N GLU A 97 -1.84 -2.51 -6.61
CA GLU A 97 -1.11 -3.73 -6.28
C GLU A 97 -1.79 -4.53 -5.15
N LEU A 98 -2.32 -3.84 -4.13
CA LEU A 98 -3.08 -4.50 -3.06
C LEU A 98 -4.34 -5.19 -3.58
N ALA A 99 -5.06 -4.56 -4.52
CA ALA A 99 -6.23 -5.16 -5.16
C ALA A 99 -5.86 -6.43 -5.95
N LYS A 100 -4.80 -6.38 -6.75
CA LYS A 100 -4.29 -7.54 -7.50
C LYS A 100 -3.89 -8.70 -6.58
N LEU A 101 -3.17 -8.41 -5.49
CA LEU A 101 -2.77 -9.42 -4.51
C LEU A 101 -3.97 -10.03 -3.78
N THR A 102 -4.96 -9.20 -3.47
CA THR A 102 -6.20 -9.66 -2.82
C THR A 102 -6.97 -10.62 -3.72
N GLU A 103 -7.03 -10.35 -5.03
CA GLU A 103 -7.70 -11.23 -5.98
C GLU A 103 -6.97 -12.55 -6.15
N LYS A 104 -5.64 -12.52 -6.37
CA LYS A 104 -4.83 -13.75 -6.43
C LYS A 104 -4.98 -14.62 -5.18
N LYS A 105 -5.08 -14.00 -4.00
CA LYS A 105 -5.33 -14.72 -2.75
C LYS A 105 -6.68 -15.45 -2.78
N ARG A 106 -7.74 -14.84 -3.33
CA ARG A 106 -9.06 -15.46 -3.44
C ARG A 106 -9.06 -16.62 -4.43
N GLU A 107 -8.43 -16.44 -5.59
CA GLU A 107 -8.27 -17.49 -6.60
C GLU A 107 -7.60 -18.74 -6.00
N ILE A 108 -6.41 -18.54 -5.39
CA ILE A 108 -5.68 -19.63 -4.72
C ILE A 108 -6.51 -20.30 -3.62
N GLN A 109 -7.27 -19.51 -2.84
CA GLN A 109 -8.15 -20.07 -1.82
C GLN A 109 -9.30 -20.90 -2.41
N SER A 110 -9.81 -20.54 -3.59
CA SER A 110 -10.83 -21.31 -4.30
C SER A 110 -10.25 -22.64 -4.78
N ASP A 111 -9.09 -22.60 -5.43
CA ASP A 111 -8.41 -23.80 -5.95
C ASP A 111 -8.09 -24.79 -4.83
N ILE A 112 -7.56 -24.30 -3.71
CA ILE A 112 -7.28 -25.13 -2.53
C ILE A 112 -8.55 -25.80 -2.01
N LYS A 113 -9.67 -25.07 -1.94
CA LYS A 113 -10.95 -25.64 -1.48
C LYS A 113 -11.44 -26.73 -2.42
N GLU A 114 -11.31 -26.53 -3.72
CA GLU A 114 -11.68 -27.53 -4.73
C GLU A 114 -10.83 -28.79 -4.61
N ASP A 115 -9.51 -28.65 -4.47
CA ASP A 115 -8.60 -29.78 -4.32
C ASP A 115 -8.85 -30.55 -3.02
N ILE A 116 -9.13 -29.86 -1.91
CA ILE A 116 -9.55 -30.50 -0.65
C ILE A 116 -10.84 -31.30 -0.86
N ALA A 117 -11.83 -30.75 -1.57
CA ALA A 117 -13.07 -31.48 -1.85
C ALA A 117 -12.81 -32.76 -2.66
N LYS A 118 -11.98 -32.68 -3.71
CA LYS A 118 -11.56 -33.85 -4.50
C LYS A 118 -10.84 -34.91 -3.63
N LEU A 119 -9.95 -34.48 -2.73
CA LEU A 119 -9.24 -35.38 -1.82
C LEU A 119 -10.19 -36.05 -0.81
N LEU A 120 -11.18 -35.32 -0.29
CA LEU A 120 -12.18 -35.87 0.62
C LEU A 120 -13.03 -36.95 -0.06
N GLU A 121 -13.43 -36.74 -1.32
CA GLU A 121 -14.19 -37.75 -2.07
C GLU A 121 -13.33 -39.00 -2.35
N LYS A 122 -12.06 -38.82 -2.74
CA LYS A 122 -11.12 -39.95 -2.87
C LYS A 122 -10.96 -40.72 -1.56
N ARG A 123 -10.86 -40.02 -0.42
CA ARG A 123 -10.75 -40.64 0.91
C ARG A 123 -12.00 -41.45 1.25
N LYS A 124 -13.19 -40.96 0.90
CA LYS A 124 -14.46 -41.67 1.10
C LYS A 124 -14.50 -42.98 0.31
N ILE A 125 -14.15 -42.95 -0.97
CA ILE A 125 -14.09 -44.15 -1.83
C ILE A 125 -13.08 -45.17 -1.25
N LEU A 126 -11.90 -44.70 -0.83
CA LEU A 126 -10.87 -45.57 -0.25
C LEU A 126 -11.37 -46.28 1.02
N LEU A 127 -12.10 -45.58 1.88
CA LEU A 127 -12.69 -46.17 3.10
C LEU A 127 -13.72 -47.25 2.76
N GLU A 128 -14.57 -47.01 1.75
CA GLU A 128 -15.56 -47.99 1.30
C GLU A 128 -14.90 -49.25 0.73
N LEU A 129 -13.87 -49.08 -0.11
CA LEU A 129 -13.09 -50.20 -0.66
C LEU A 129 -12.39 -51.00 0.45
N LYS A 130 -11.83 -50.33 1.46
CA LYS A 130 -11.19 -51.00 2.59
C LYS A 130 -12.19 -51.83 3.42
N SER A 131 -13.41 -51.32 3.60
CA SER A 131 -14.49 -52.07 4.25
C SER A 131 -14.90 -53.30 3.44
N LYS A 132 -15.08 -53.16 2.12
CA LYS A 132 -15.35 -54.28 1.21
C LYS A 132 -14.25 -55.32 1.23
N GLN A 133 -12.99 -54.91 1.18
CA GLN A 133 -11.83 -55.79 1.27
C GLN A 133 -11.84 -56.61 2.58
N ALA A 134 -12.11 -55.97 3.73
CA ALA A 134 -12.21 -56.67 5.01
C ALA A 134 -13.36 -57.69 5.01
N SER A 135 -14.53 -57.35 4.45
CA SER A 135 -15.67 -58.26 4.36
C SER A 135 -15.39 -59.49 3.47
N LEU A 136 -14.70 -59.28 2.35
CA LEU A 136 -14.29 -60.37 1.45
C LEU A 136 -13.22 -61.25 2.10
N GLY A 137 -12.27 -60.65 2.82
CA GLY A 137 -11.26 -61.38 3.60
C GLY A 137 -11.91 -62.38 4.56
N GLY A 138 -12.85 -61.90 5.40
CA GLY A 138 -13.59 -62.78 6.32
C GLY A 138 -14.53 -63.78 5.63
N ALA A 139 -14.97 -63.54 4.40
CA ALA A 139 -15.72 -64.54 3.62
C ALA A 139 -14.80 -65.65 3.10
N ILE A 140 -13.60 -65.30 2.63
CA ILE A 140 -12.59 -66.26 2.18
C ILE A 140 -12.12 -67.15 3.34
N GLU A 141 -11.86 -66.57 4.52
CA GLU A 141 -11.48 -67.33 5.72
C GLU A 141 -12.52 -68.42 6.06
N ARG A 142 -13.81 -68.06 6.09
CA ARG A 142 -14.90 -69.02 6.32
C ARG A 142 -14.99 -70.10 5.25
N LEU A 143 -14.83 -69.75 3.97
CA LEU A 143 -14.83 -70.75 2.89
C LEU A 143 -13.64 -71.71 2.98
N LEU A 144 -12.49 -71.24 3.46
CA LEU A 144 -11.33 -72.10 3.70
C LEU A 144 -11.59 -73.07 4.87
N GLU A 145 -12.23 -72.60 5.95
CA GLU A 145 -12.67 -73.46 7.06
C GLU A 145 -13.67 -74.52 6.57
N ASP A 146 -14.68 -74.12 5.79
CA ASP A 146 -15.68 -75.03 5.22
C ASP A 146 -15.04 -76.08 4.31
N LEU A 147 -14.09 -75.67 3.47
CA LEU A 147 -13.36 -76.58 2.58
C LEU A 147 -12.57 -77.63 3.39
N GLU A 148 -11.95 -77.23 4.49
CA GLU A 148 -11.20 -78.14 5.35
C GLU A 148 -12.12 -79.13 6.09
N MET A 149 -13.30 -78.67 6.54
CA MET A 149 -14.33 -79.54 7.09
C MET A 149 -14.81 -80.57 6.04
N VAL A 150 -15.09 -80.14 4.81
CA VAL A 150 -15.53 -81.02 3.73
C VAL A 150 -14.47 -82.08 3.40
N LYS A 151 -13.18 -81.71 3.34
CA LYS A 151 -12.10 -82.69 3.17
C LYS A 151 -12.07 -83.72 4.31
N THR A 152 -12.22 -83.27 5.55
CA THR A 152 -12.27 -84.15 6.72
C THR A 152 -13.46 -85.12 6.63
N CYS A 153 -14.65 -84.61 6.31
CA CYS A 153 -15.84 -85.44 6.10
C CYS A 153 -15.63 -86.47 4.99
N LYS A 154 -15.02 -86.06 3.87
CA LYS A 154 -14.71 -86.95 2.75
C LYS A 154 -13.82 -88.11 3.19
N LEU A 155 -12.69 -87.83 3.88
CA LEU A 155 -11.78 -88.86 4.37
C LEU A 155 -12.47 -89.85 5.32
N ASN A 156 -13.34 -89.36 6.20
CA ASN A 156 -14.12 -90.21 7.11
C ASN A 156 -15.07 -91.14 6.35
N ILE A 157 -15.78 -90.61 5.34
CA ILE A 157 -16.70 -91.41 4.50
C ILE A 157 -15.92 -92.47 3.71
N GLU A 158 -14.80 -92.08 3.08
CA GLU A 158 -13.93 -93.03 2.35
C GLU A 158 -13.44 -94.16 3.27
N GLY A 159 -13.06 -93.84 4.51
CA GLY A 159 -12.72 -94.82 5.54
C GLY A 159 -13.88 -95.76 5.89
N MET A 160 -15.08 -95.21 6.13
CA MET A 160 -16.27 -96.03 6.42
C MET A 160 -16.65 -96.96 5.25
N CYS A 161 -16.55 -96.47 4.01
CA CYS A 161 -16.81 -97.30 2.82
C CYS A 161 -15.80 -98.45 2.72
N TYR A 162 -14.51 -98.19 2.94
CA TYR A 162 -13.48 -99.23 2.95
C TYR A 162 -13.74 -100.29 4.02
N GLU A 163 -14.08 -99.88 5.25
CA GLU A 163 -14.43 -100.81 6.34
C GLU A 163 -15.64 -101.68 5.99
N ALA A 164 -16.68 -101.09 5.39
CA ALA A 164 -17.88 -101.82 4.96
C ALA A 164 -17.56 -102.84 3.84
N GLU A 165 -16.71 -102.47 2.87
CA GLU A 165 -16.24 -103.36 1.81
C GLU A 165 -15.44 -104.55 2.39
N GLU A 166 -14.55 -104.30 3.35
CA GLU A 166 -13.81 -105.37 4.04
C GLU A 166 -14.74 -106.29 4.82
N ALA A 167 -15.70 -105.76 5.58
CA ALA A 167 -16.67 -106.56 6.33
C ALA A 167 -17.53 -107.46 5.42
N ALA A 168 -17.92 -106.97 4.24
CA ALA A 168 -18.71 -107.72 3.28
C ALA A 168 -17.99 -108.94 2.70
N LYS A 169 -16.65 -108.98 2.70
CA LYS A 169 -15.87 -110.15 2.26
C LYS A 169 -15.95 -111.35 3.19
N PHE A 170 -16.42 -111.15 4.43
CA PHE A 170 -16.54 -112.18 5.46
C PHE A 170 -17.98 -112.69 5.65
N LEU A 171 -18.92 -112.25 4.80
CA LEU A 171 -20.32 -112.72 4.73
C LEU A 171 -20.51 -113.66 3.53
#